data_AF-A0A950XCU7-F1
#
_entry.id   AF-A0A950XCU7-F1
#
_cell.length_a   1.000
_cell.length_b   1.000
_cell.length_c   1.000
_cell.angle_alpha   90.00
_cell.angle_beta   90.00
_cell.angle_gamma   90.00
#
_symmetry.space_group_name_H-M   'P 1'
#
loop_
_entity.id
_entity.type
_entity.pdbx_description
1 polymer ?
#
loop_
_entity_poly.entity_id
_entity_poly.type
_entity_poly.pdbx_seq_one_letter_code
_entity_poly.pdbx_strand_id
1 'polypeptide(L)'
;MPKLDTHAGIDWTACELIEQVPGKVSGRPVVRGTRIMPDGIVNSFNMGSTIEDIHEDWPSLSVAQIKRLIEFAHANREQLNP
;
A
#
# COMPACT_ATOMS: atom_id res chain seq x y z
N MET A 1 1.21 14.24 -19.50
CA MET A 1 0.45 12.98 -19.55
C MET A 1 0.35 12.45 -18.12
N PRO A 2 -0.83 12.36 -17.51
CA PRO A 2 -0.94 11.67 -16.22
C PRO A 2 -0.84 10.18 -16.50
N LYS A 3 0.16 9.52 -15.91
CA LYS A 3 0.28 8.07 -15.97
C LYS A 3 -0.83 7.50 -15.10
N LEU A 4 -1.79 6.84 -15.74
CA LEU A 4 -2.79 6.03 -15.06
C LEU A 4 -2.11 4.69 -14.74
N ASP A 5 -1.32 4.65 -13.67
CA ASP A 5 -0.78 3.38 -13.18
C ASP A 5 -1.93 2.65 -12.49
N THR A 6 -2.49 1.66 -13.19
CA THR A 6 -3.58 0.80 -12.75
C THR A 6 -3.20 0.00 -11.50
N HIS A 7 -3.36 0.59 -10.31
CA HIS A 7 -3.40 -0.13 -9.03
C HIS A 7 -4.48 0.48 -8.14
N ALA A 8 -5.64 -0.17 -8.16
CA ALA A 8 -6.73 -0.06 -7.19
C ALA A 8 -7.18 1.34 -6.76
N GLY A 9 -7.14 2.38 -7.60
CA GLY A 9 -7.83 3.67 -7.37
C GLY A 9 -7.42 4.48 -6.12
N ILE A 10 -6.56 3.96 -5.25
CA ILE A 10 -6.14 4.59 -4.01
C ILE A 10 -4.97 5.53 -4.32
N ASP A 11 -5.11 6.80 -3.96
CA ASP A 11 -3.97 7.72 -3.96
C ASP A 11 -3.10 7.46 -2.73
N TRP A 12 -2.14 6.54 -2.88
CA TRP A 12 -1.19 6.20 -1.84
C TRP A 12 -0.29 7.36 -1.41
N THR A 13 -0.13 8.40 -2.23
CA THR A 13 0.74 9.54 -1.89
C THR A 13 0.19 10.37 -0.73
N ALA A 14 -1.10 10.25 -0.43
CA ALA A 14 -1.73 10.86 0.74
C ALA A 14 -1.51 10.10 2.06
N CYS A 15 -0.87 8.93 2.03
CA CYS A 15 -0.53 8.15 3.24
C CYS A 15 0.88 8.49 3.75
N GLU A 16 1.00 8.79 5.05
CA GLU A 16 2.26 9.16 5.71
C GLU A 16 3.35 8.07 5.65
N LEU A 17 2.92 6.82 5.51
CA LEU A 17 3.79 5.64 5.43
C LEU A 17 4.37 5.42 4.04
N ILE A 18 3.94 6.20 3.04
CA ILE A 18 4.35 6.04 1.66
C ILE A 18 5.41 7.07 1.30
N GLU A 19 6.35 6.64 0.44
CA GLU A 19 7.25 7.53 -0.27
C GLU A 19 7.22 7.22 -1.76
N GLN A 20 7.42 8.25 -2.57
CA GLN A 20 7.53 8.13 -4.02
C GLN A 20 8.80 8.87 -4.45
N VAL A 21 9.78 8.12 -4.95
CA VAL A 21 11.07 8.67 -5.36
C VAL A 21 11.30 8.29 -6.82
N PRO A 22 11.53 9.25 -7.75
CA PRO A 22 11.62 8.96 -9.19
C PRO A 22 12.57 7.83 -9.60
N GLY A 23 13.67 7.65 -8.87
CA GLY A 23 14.66 6.57 -9.10
C GLY A 23 14.37 5.25 -8.38
N LYS A 24 13.35 5.18 -7.52
CA LYS A 24 13.02 4.01 -6.70
C LYS A 24 11.78 3.33 -7.24
N VAL A 25 11.90 2.05 -7.60
CA VAL A 25 10.80 1.25 -8.18
C VAL A 25 10.11 2.02 -9.32
N SER A 26 10.89 2.61 -10.22
CA SER A 26 10.41 3.40 -11.37
C SER A 26 9.51 4.60 -11.02
N GLY A 27 9.66 5.16 -9.81
CA GLY A 27 8.85 6.28 -9.33
C GLY A 27 7.49 5.86 -8.80
N ARG A 28 7.28 4.57 -8.50
CA ARG A 28 6.02 4.08 -7.90
C ARG A 28 5.99 4.35 -6.39
N PRO A 29 4.79 4.57 -5.81
CA PRO A 29 4.63 4.66 -4.36
C PRO A 29 5.03 3.35 -3.69
N VAL A 30 5.86 3.44 -2.66
CA VAL A 30 6.33 2.31 -1.86
C VAL A 30 6.26 2.64 -0.38
N VAL A 31 6.18 1.62 0.46
CA VAL A 31 6.27 1.83 1.92
C VAL A 31 7.64 2.37 2.26
N ARG A 32 7.66 3.47 3.03
CA ARG A 32 8.86 4.24 3.38
C ARG A 32 9.97 3.35 3.91
N GLY A 33 11.17 3.53 3.37
CA GLY A 33 12.34 2.73 3.77
C GLY A 33 12.40 1.33 3.16
N THR A 34 11.40 0.94 2.35
CA THR A 34 11.35 -0.38 1.69
C THR A 34 11.18 -0.25 0.19
N ARG A 35 11.18 -1.36 -0.55
CA ARG A 35 10.75 -1.40 -1.96
C ARG A 35 9.40 -2.08 -2.13
N ILE A 36 8.63 -2.18 -1.05
CA ILE A 36 7.36 -2.91 -1.01
C ILE A 36 6.24 -1.97 -1.45
N MET A 37 5.42 -2.44 -2.38
CA MET A 37 4.27 -1.69 -2.87
C MET A 37 3.07 -1.94 -1.94
N PRO A 38 2.35 -0.90 -1.50
CA PRO A 38 1.26 -1.04 -0.55
C PRO A 38 0.07 -1.84 -1.10
N ASP A 39 -0.13 -1.83 -2.42
CA ASP A 39 -1.16 -2.64 -3.08
C ASP A 39 -1.01 -4.14 -2.81
N GLY A 40 0.22 -4.63 -2.73
CA GLY A 40 0.49 -6.04 -2.43
C GLY A 40 -0.04 -6.43 -1.04
N ILE A 41 0.18 -5.56 -0.06
CA ILE A 41 -0.24 -5.76 1.34
C ILE A 41 -1.77 -5.82 1.42
N VAL A 42 -2.44 -4.85 0.81
CA VAL A 42 -3.90 -4.77 0.78
C VAL A 42 -4.50 -5.93 0.00
N ASN A 43 -3.87 -6.35 -1.10
CA ASN A 43 -4.33 -7.50 -1.87
C ASN A 43 -4.23 -8.79 -1.06
N SER A 44 -3.13 -9.05 -0.36
CA SER A 44 -3.00 -10.21 0.53
C SER A 44 -4.09 -10.22 1.60
N PHE A 45 -4.35 -9.09 2.24
CA PHE A 45 -5.43 -8.98 3.22
C PHE A 45 -6.81 -9.28 2.61
N ASN A 46 -7.11 -8.72 1.43
CA ASN A 46 -8.36 -9.00 0.72
C ASN A 46 -8.51 -10.46 0.26
N MET A 47 -7.41 -11.18 0.08
CA MET A 47 -7.39 -12.62 -0.23
C MET A 47 -7.52 -13.50 1.02
N GLY A 48 -7.61 -12.91 2.22
CA GLY A 48 -7.86 -13.60 3.48
C GLY A 48 -6.63 -13.86 4.34
N SER A 49 -5.45 -13.34 3.97
CA SER A 49 -4.27 -13.40 4.84
C SER A 49 -4.48 -12.59 6.11
N THR A 50 -4.04 -13.13 7.25
CA THR A 50 -4.03 -12.37 8.51
C THR A 50 -2.91 -11.32 8.48
N ILE A 51 -2.96 -10.36 9.41
CA ILE A 51 -1.91 -9.33 9.51
C ILE A 51 -0.57 -9.96 9.88
N GLU A 52 -0.61 -11.01 10.68
CA GLU A 52 0.51 -11.83 11.09
C GLU A 52 1.12 -12.55 9.88
N ASP A 53 0.32 -13.22 9.04
CA ASP A 53 0.81 -13.87 7.80
C ASP A 53 1.48 -12.84 6.87
N ILE A 54 0.85 -11.68 6.71
CA ILE A 54 1.37 -10.56 5.91
C ILE A 54 2.69 -10.04 6.47
N HIS A 55 2.84 -10.01 7.80
CA HIS A 55 4.09 -9.63 8.44
C HIS A 55 5.18 -10.68 8.22
N GLU A 56 4.84 -11.97 8.23
CA GLU A 56 5.78 -13.05 7.91
C GLU A 56 6.28 -12.95 6.46
N ASP A 57 5.41 -12.59 5.51
CA ASP A 57 5.78 -12.36 4.11
C ASP A 57 6.66 -11.10 3.92
N TRP A 58 6.42 -10.06 4.73
CA TRP A 58 7.13 -8.79 4.68
C TRP A 58 7.69 -8.36 6.05
N PRO A 59 8.72 -9.06 6.55
CA PRO A 59 9.23 -8.86 7.91
C PRO A 59 9.87 -7.49 8.14
N SER A 60 10.21 -6.76 7.06
CA SER A 60 10.68 -5.37 7.14
C SER A 60 9.59 -4.36 7.53
N LEU A 61 8.32 -4.75 7.47
CA LEU A 61 7.19 -3.91 7.85
C LEU A 61 6.73 -4.29 9.25
N SER A 62 6.51 -3.31 10.11
CA SER A 62 5.86 -3.57 11.38
C SER A 62 4.37 -3.90 11.19
N VAL A 63 3.83 -4.71 12.10
CA VAL A 63 2.39 -5.00 12.21
C VAL A 63 1.54 -3.71 12.22
N ALA A 64 2.04 -2.64 12.87
CA ALA A 64 1.36 -1.35 12.90
C ALA A 64 1.31 -0.67 11.53
N GLN A 65 2.40 -0.74 10.75
CA GLN A 65 2.42 -0.21 9.38
C GLN A 65 1.45 -0.98 8.47
N ILE A 66 1.43 -2.31 8.58
CA ILE A 66 0.52 -3.17 7.81
C ILE A 66 -0.94 -2.80 8.11
N LYS A 67 -1.32 -2.76 9.40
CA LYS A 67 -2.67 -2.35 9.83
C LYS A 67 -3.06 -0.99 9.26
N ARG A 68 -2.17 -0.01 9.40
CA ARG A 68 -2.44 1.37 8.95
C ARG A 68 -2.62 1.48 7.44
N LEU A 69 -1.86 0.72 6.64
CA LEU A 69 -2.00 0.69 5.18
C LEU A 69 -3.32 0.05 4.75
N ILE A 70 -3.76 -1.01 5.43
CA ILE A 70 -5.06 -1.64 5.20
C ILE A 70 -6.20 -0.66 5.53
N GLU A 71 -6.16 -0.04 6.72
CA GLU A 71 -7.15 0.97 7.13
C GLU A 71 -7.23 2.12 6.13
N PHE A 72 -6.09 2.65 5.70
CA PHE A 72 -6.03 3.73 4.71
C PHE A 72 -6.68 3.30 3.40
N ALA A 73 -6.37 2.11 2.89
CA ALA A 73 -6.93 1.61 1.64
C ALA A 73 -8.45 1.44 1.70
N HIS A 74 -8.97 0.89 2.80
CA HIS A 74 -10.41 0.68 2.96
C HIS A 74 -11.16 2.02 3.08
N ALA A 75 -10.62 2.97 3.85
CA ALA A 75 -11.21 4.31 3.98
C ALA A 75 -11.25 5.09 2.64
N ASN A 76 -10.24 4.91 1.78
CA ASN A 76 -10.19 5.55 0.46
C ASN A 76 -11.06 4.83 -0.58
N ARG A 77 -11.25 3.51 -0.47
CA ARG A 77 -12.15 2.76 -1.37
C ARG A 77 -13.61 3.14 -1.20
N GLU A 78 -14.07 3.45 0.01
CA GLU A 78 -15.45 3.88 0.26
C GLU A 78 -15.77 5.23 -0.39
N GLN A 79 -14.77 6.08 -0.64
CA GLN A 79 -14.95 7.37 -1.32
C GLN A 79 -15.07 7.24 -2.85
N LEU A 80 -14.71 6.09 -3.42
CA LEU A 80 -14.71 5.85 -4.88
C LEU A 80 -15.99 5.18 -5.40
N ASN A 81 -16.99 4.93 -4.55
CA ASN A 81 -18.26 4.34 -4.96
C ASN A 81 -19.48 5.18 -4.52
N PRO A 82 -19.72 6.36 -5.15
CA PRO A 82 -21.01 7.05 -5.09
C PRO A 82 -22.09 6.38 -5.96
#